data_AF-A0A915BB34-F1
#
_entry.id   AF-A0A915BB34-F1
#
_cell.length_a   1.000
_cell.length_b   1.000
_cell.length_c   1.000
_cell.angle_alpha   90.00
_cell.angle_beta   90.00
_cell.angle_gamma   90.00
#
_symmetry.space_group_name_H-M   'P 1'
#
loop_
_entity.id
_entity.type
_entity.pdbx_description
1 polymer ?
#
loop_
_entity_poly.entity_id
_entity_poly.type
_entity_poly.pdbx_seq_one_letter_code
_entity_poly.pdbx_strand_id
1 'polypeptide(L)'
;MDTRYMIESSFYIAAGVLLLVLNAPMGMVIAASKQLRITFGVLGALFAAGAATGLCAVAKGISWLHVPHAKPLRNTTVGALFCATKPAVLLDLFSFQSIALLLAVNSFDRLLVVYLPLGYFKRAKRTVALEVSLAVVALFLVQMFTIIDVIIEERKVTTVTCRPTEIRERLLDYLRKWMLPRQRVVVVHARRVALSTRNFATVICTS
;
A
#
# COMPACT_ATOMS: atom_id res chain seq x y z
N MET A 1 -10.32 -24.98 11.88
CA MET A 1 -9.71 -23.72 11.39
C MET A 1 -8.21 -23.95 11.32
N ASP A 2 -7.57 -23.77 10.17
CA ASP A 2 -6.11 -23.96 10.09
C ASP A 2 -5.39 -22.87 10.89
N THR A 3 -4.41 -23.29 11.70
CA THR A 3 -3.58 -22.41 12.54
C THR A 3 -2.90 -21.29 11.75
N ARG A 4 -2.61 -21.51 10.47
CA ARG A 4 -2.01 -20.50 9.58
C ARG A 4 -2.91 -19.27 9.37
N TYR A 5 -4.21 -19.47 9.16
CA TYR A 5 -5.14 -18.35 8.96
C TYR A 5 -5.31 -17.51 10.23
N MET A 6 -5.25 -18.16 11.40
CA MET A 6 -5.33 -17.44 12.68
C MET A 6 -4.10 -16.59 12.93
N ILE A 7 -2.90 -17.09 12.61
CA ILE A 7 -1.65 -16.33 12.76
C ILE A 7 -1.64 -15.14 11.79
N GLU A 8 -1.99 -15.34 10.52
CA GLU A 8 -2.04 -14.25 9.53
C GLU A 8 -3.07 -13.19 9.90
N SER A 9 -4.29 -13.59 10.27
CA SER A 9 -5.33 -12.65 10.71
C SER A 9 -4.90 -11.86 11.95
N SER A 10 -4.29 -12.53 12.94
CA SER A 10 -3.79 -11.86 14.16
C SER A 10 -2.73 -10.81 13.84
N PHE A 11 -1.83 -11.11 12.91
CA PHE A 11 -0.80 -10.15 12.47
C PHE A 11 -1.42 -8.92 11.78
N TYR A 12 -2.40 -9.13 10.89
CA TYR A 12 -3.10 -8.01 10.24
C TYR A 12 -3.87 -7.13 11.23
N ILE A 13 -4.53 -7.74 12.22
CA ILE A 13 -5.24 -6.99 13.27
C ILE A 13 -4.25 -6.22 14.13
N ALA A 14 -3.18 -6.86 14.60
CA ALA A 14 -2.16 -6.21 15.44
C ALA A 14 -1.48 -5.04 14.72
N ALA A 15 -1.05 -5.26 13.47
CA ALA A 15 -0.46 -4.20 12.65
C ALA A 15 -1.45 -3.07 12.35
N GLY A 16 -2.71 -3.41 12.06
CA GLY A 16 -3.77 -2.44 11.79
C GLY A 16 -4.10 -1.57 13.01
N VAL A 17 -4.20 -2.18 14.20
CA VAL A 17 -4.40 -1.45 15.46
C VAL A 17 -3.22 -0.55 15.75
N LEU A 18 -1.98 -1.05 15.58
CA LEU A 18 -0.78 -0.24 15.80
C LEU A 18 -0.75 0.99 14.87
N LEU A 19 -1.06 0.80 13.58
CA LEU A 19 -1.15 1.90 12.62
C LEU A 19 -2.24 2.90 13.02
N LEU A 20 -3.40 2.42 13.47
CA LEU A 20 -4.50 3.30 13.87
C LEU A 20 -4.13 4.10 15.13
N VAL A 21 -3.60 3.44 16.16
CA VAL A 21 -3.22 4.06 17.44
C VAL A 21 -2.07 5.05 17.28
N LEU A 22 -1.11 4.81 16.38
CA LEU A 22 0.01 5.73 16.18
C LEU A 22 -0.35 6.90 15.25
N ASN A 23 -1.09 6.65 14.17
CA ASN A 23 -1.33 7.67 13.15
C ASN A 23 -2.57 8.53 13.44
N ALA A 24 -3.65 7.97 14.00
CA ALA A 24 -4.88 8.72 14.30
C ALA A 24 -4.66 9.90 15.26
N PRO A 25 -3.98 9.75 16.43
CA PRO A 25 -3.80 10.88 17.34
C PRO A 25 -2.95 11.99 16.74
N MET A 26 -1.89 11.64 16.00
CA MET A 26 -1.06 12.64 15.31
C MET A 26 -1.86 13.40 14.25
N GLY A 27 -2.68 12.69 13.47
CA GLY A 27 -3.60 13.30 12.52
C GLY A 27 -4.61 14.23 13.19
N MET A 28 -5.19 13.81 14.32
CA MET A 28 -6.14 14.63 15.09
C MET A 28 -5.50 15.91 15.64
N VAL A 29 -4.28 15.85 16.17
CA VAL A 29 -3.56 17.03 16.68
C VAL A 29 -3.31 18.05 15.57
N ILE A 30 -2.87 17.60 14.39
CA ILE A 30 -2.65 18.47 13.23
C ILE A 30 -3.98 19.04 12.72
N ALA A 31 -5.05 18.25 12.73
CA ALA A 31 -6.37 18.70 12.33
C ALA A 31 -6.95 19.75 13.30
N ALA A 32 -6.68 19.64 14.61
CA ALA A 32 -7.22 20.55 15.61
C ALA A 32 -6.67 21.98 15.52
N SER A 33 -5.38 22.15 15.17
CA SER A 33 -4.76 23.48 15.11
C SER A 33 -4.73 24.06 13.69
N LYS A 34 -5.31 25.25 13.50
CA LYS A 34 -5.29 25.97 12.22
C LYS A 34 -3.87 26.27 11.72
N GLN A 35 -2.95 26.57 12.64
CA GLN A 35 -1.56 26.90 12.30
C GLN A 35 -0.80 25.65 11.86
N LEU A 36 -0.94 24.54 12.61
CA LEU A 36 -0.30 23.27 12.26
C LEU A 36 -0.86 22.71 10.96
N ARG A 37 -2.16 22.86 10.68
CA ARG A 37 -2.77 22.38 9.44
C ARG A 37 -2.14 22.98 8.19
N ILE A 38 -1.69 24.23 8.26
CA ILE A 38 -1.07 24.92 7.12
C ILE A 38 0.37 24.48 6.95
N THR A 39 1.13 24.34 8.05
CA THR A 39 2.55 23.99 7.99
C THR A 39 2.78 22.50 7.80
N PHE A 40 1.91 21.65 8.34
CA PHE A 40 2.04 20.19 8.34
C PHE A 40 0.89 19.52 7.59
N GLY A 41 0.25 20.20 6.65
CA GLY A 41 -0.92 19.67 5.94
C GLY A 41 -0.63 18.36 5.20
N VAL A 42 0.52 18.29 4.49
CA VAL A 42 0.97 17.08 3.80
C VAL A 42 1.22 15.94 4.78
N LEU A 43 1.87 16.23 5.91
CA LEU A 43 2.13 15.25 6.97
C LEU A 43 0.83 14.78 7.64
N GLY A 44 -0.14 15.68 7.83
CA GLY A 44 -1.47 15.36 8.31
C GLY A 44 -2.22 14.42 7.35
N ALA A 45 -2.10 14.63 6.04
CA ALA A 45 -2.65 13.72 5.04
C ALA A 45 -1.98 12.34 5.08
N LEU A 46 -0.66 12.28 5.30
CA LEU A 46 0.08 11.03 5.49
C LEU A 46 -0.42 10.26 6.71
N PHE A 47 -0.60 10.93 7.85
CA PHE A 47 -1.16 10.30 9.06
C PHE A 47 -2.61 9.84 8.84
N ALA A 48 -3.43 10.63 8.14
CA ALA A 48 -4.80 10.22 7.81
C ALA A 48 -4.82 8.97 6.91
N ALA A 49 -3.95 8.91 5.89
CA ALA A 49 -3.82 7.74 5.04
C ALA A 49 -3.28 6.52 5.80
N GLY A 50 -2.35 6.71 6.73
CA GLY A 50 -1.85 5.66 7.62
C GLY A 50 -2.94 5.11 8.55
N ALA A 51 -3.76 6.00 9.14
CA ALA A 51 -4.89 5.60 9.97
C ALA A 51 -5.97 4.87 9.16
N ALA A 52 -6.29 5.34 7.95
CA ALA A 52 -7.18 4.66 7.03
C ALA A 52 -6.66 3.26 6.69
N THR A 53 -5.36 3.14 6.36
CA THR A 53 -4.70 1.85 6.10
C THR A 53 -4.79 0.90 7.30
N GLY A 54 -4.61 1.42 8.52
CA GLY A 54 -4.79 0.66 9.76
C GLY A 54 -6.21 0.14 9.90
N LEU A 55 -7.23 0.99 9.67
CA LEU A 55 -8.63 0.61 9.71
C LEU A 55 -8.95 -0.47 8.65
N CYS A 56 -8.41 -0.33 7.44
CA CYS A 56 -8.52 -1.30 6.36
C CYS A 56 -7.89 -2.65 6.73
N ALA A 57 -6.73 -2.65 7.37
CA ALA A 57 -6.05 -3.87 7.82
C ALA A 57 -6.84 -4.60 8.93
N VAL A 58 -7.41 -3.86 9.89
CA VAL A 58 -8.28 -4.44 10.93
C VAL A 58 -9.55 -5.03 10.31
N ALA A 59 -10.24 -4.26 9.45
CA ALA A 59 -11.43 -4.73 8.76
C ALA A 59 -11.15 -6.00 7.93
N LYS A 60 -10.01 -6.03 7.23
CA LYS A 60 -9.53 -7.23 6.53
C LYS A 60 -9.32 -8.37 7.51
N GLY A 61 -8.55 -8.20 8.58
CA GLY A 61 -8.33 -9.24 9.59
C GLY A 61 -9.61 -9.84 10.16
N ILE A 62 -10.60 -8.99 10.49
CA ILE A 62 -11.93 -9.42 10.98
C ILE A 62 -12.71 -10.18 9.92
N SER A 63 -12.66 -9.74 8.65
CA SER A 63 -13.34 -10.45 7.55
C SER A 63 -12.83 -11.87 7.39
N TRP A 64 -11.53 -12.14 7.62
CA TRP A 64 -10.97 -13.49 7.59
C TRP A 64 -11.44 -14.37 8.75
N LEU A 65 -11.80 -13.79 9.90
CA LEU A 65 -12.37 -14.52 11.04
C LEU A 65 -13.83 -14.93 10.80
N HIS A 66 -14.56 -14.13 10.02
CA HIS A 66 -15.99 -14.34 9.75
C HIS A 66 -16.29 -15.26 8.58
N VAL A 67 -15.33 -15.61 7.72
CA VAL A 67 -15.57 -16.54 6.60
C VAL A 67 -15.66 -17.97 7.15
N PRO A 68 -16.88 -18.54 7.32
CA PRO A 68 -17.04 -19.87 7.84
C PRO A 68 -16.80 -20.82 6.67
N HIS A 69 -15.77 -21.66 6.77
CA HIS A 69 -15.53 -22.79 5.86
C HIS A 69 -15.86 -22.49 4.39
N ALA A 70 -15.05 -21.63 3.75
CA ALA A 70 -15.03 -21.58 2.30
C ALA A 70 -14.69 -23.01 1.82
N LYS A 71 -15.71 -23.74 1.38
CA LYS A 71 -15.55 -25.03 0.70
C LYS A 71 -14.44 -24.83 -0.33
N PRO A 72 -13.44 -25.73 -0.42
CA PRO A 72 -12.37 -25.59 -1.40
C PRO A 72 -13.02 -25.34 -2.75
N LEU A 73 -12.76 -24.16 -3.31
CA LEU A 73 -13.37 -23.70 -4.55
C LEU A 73 -13.00 -24.72 -5.62
N ARG A 74 -13.95 -25.60 -5.94
CA ARG A 74 -13.80 -26.68 -6.92
C ARG A 74 -13.57 -26.03 -8.29
N ASN A 75 -12.31 -25.86 -8.68
CA ASN A 75 -11.83 -25.55 -10.04
C ASN A 75 -12.74 -24.66 -10.90
N THR A 76 -13.42 -23.67 -10.29
CA THR A 76 -14.13 -22.65 -11.05
C THR A 76 -13.08 -21.62 -11.42
N THR A 77 -12.81 -21.52 -12.72
CA THR A 77 -11.99 -20.48 -13.32
C THR A 77 -12.66 -19.14 -13.09
N VAL A 78 -12.34 -18.50 -11.97
CA VAL A 78 -12.81 -17.16 -11.65
C VAL A 78 -11.93 -16.16 -12.39
N GLY A 79 -12.54 -15.28 -13.18
CA GLY A 79 -11.82 -14.25 -13.94
C GLY A 79 -10.99 -13.34 -13.03
N ALA A 80 -9.85 -12.87 -13.53
CA ALA A 80 -8.97 -11.96 -12.80
C ALA A 80 -9.70 -10.68 -12.36
N LEU A 81 -10.70 -10.23 -13.14
CA LEU A 81 -11.54 -9.09 -12.80
C LEU A 81 -12.31 -9.32 -11.50
N PHE A 82 -12.88 -10.51 -11.31
CA PHE A 82 -13.70 -10.83 -10.14
C PHE A 82 -12.88 -10.81 -8.85
N CYS A 83 -11.57 -11.03 -8.95
CA CYS A 83 -10.68 -10.95 -7.80
C CYS A 83 -10.08 -9.55 -7.60
N ALA A 84 -9.84 -8.82 -8.69
CA ALA A 84 -9.45 -7.42 -8.62
C ALA A 84 -10.59 -6.53 -8.10
N THR A 85 -11.86 -6.87 -8.35
CA THR A 85 -13.03 -6.14 -7.82
C THR A 85 -13.33 -6.43 -6.37
N LYS A 86 -12.63 -7.40 -5.73
CA LYS A 86 -12.81 -7.62 -4.30
C LYS A 86 -12.37 -6.37 -3.54
N PRO A 87 -13.23 -5.81 -2.67
CA PRO A 87 -12.95 -4.56 -1.98
C PRO A 87 -11.66 -4.66 -1.18
N ALA A 88 -11.36 -5.81 -0.57
CA ALA A 88 -10.13 -6.03 0.19
C ALA A 88 -8.84 -5.93 -0.65
N VAL A 89 -8.88 -6.27 -1.94
CA VAL A 89 -7.72 -6.18 -2.84
C VAL A 89 -7.54 -4.74 -3.33
N LEU A 90 -8.64 -4.07 -3.69
CA LEU A 90 -8.63 -2.65 -4.06
C LEU A 90 -8.13 -1.76 -2.92
N LEU A 91 -8.57 -2.04 -1.69
CA LEU A 91 -8.15 -1.29 -0.51
C LEU A 91 -6.65 -1.45 -0.23
N ASP A 92 -6.13 -2.67 -0.38
CA ASP A 92 -4.70 -2.97 -0.19
C ASP A 92 -3.86 -2.23 -1.25
N LEU A 93 -4.31 -2.29 -2.51
CA LEU A 93 -3.66 -1.61 -3.63
C LEU A 93 -3.66 -0.09 -3.44
N PHE A 94 -4.79 0.48 -3.05
CA PHE A 94 -4.94 1.90 -2.77
C PHE A 94 -4.09 2.35 -1.57
N SER A 95 -4.05 1.56 -0.50
CA SER A 95 -3.25 1.87 0.70
C SER A 95 -1.75 1.90 0.40
N PHE A 96 -1.25 0.96 -0.40
CA PHE A 96 0.15 0.90 -0.79
C PHE A 96 0.55 2.11 -1.66
N GLN A 97 -0.28 2.44 -2.65
CA GLN A 97 -0.03 3.57 -3.56
C GLN A 97 -0.14 4.92 -2.83
N SER A 98 -1.13 5.08 -1.95
CA SER A 98 -1.33 6.31 -1.16
C SER A 98 -0.16 6.64 -0.25
N ILE A 99 0.36 5.65 0.47
CA ILE A 99 1.53 5.84 1.33
C ILE A 99 2.74 6.28 0.49
N ALA A 100 3.04 5.56 -0.60
CA ALA A 100 4.19 5.87 -1.45
C ALA A 100 4.12 7.28 -2.07
N LEU A 101 2.96 7.67 -2.61
CA LEU A 101 2.77 9.00 -3.21
C LEU A 101 2.81 10.12 -2.16
N LEU A 102 2.20 9.93 -1.00
CA LEU A 102 2.23 10.93 0.08
C LEU A 102 3.64 11.10 0.65
N LEU A 103 4.44 10.04 0.74
CA LEU A 103 5.86 10.11 1.11
C LEU A 103 6.68 10.88 0.07
N ALA A 104 6.43 10.66 -1.22
CA ALA A 104 7.10 11.39 -2.29
C ALA A 104 6.75 12.89 -2.24
N VAL A 105 5.46 13.22 -2.07
CA VAL A 105 4.98 14.60 -1.94
C VAL A 105 5.53 15.26 -0.68
N ASN A 106 5.62 14.55 0.44
CA ASN A 106 6.26 15.05 1.66
C ASN A 106 7.76 15.35 1.45
N SER A 107 8.46 14.50 0.68
CA SER A 107 9.87 14.76 0.34
C SER A 107 10.02 15.99 -0.55
N PHE A 108 9.08 16.19 -1.48
CA PHE A 108 9.03 17.38 -2.35
C PHE A 108 8.72 18.66 -1.58
N ASP A 109 7.75 18.65 -0.65
CA ASP A 109 7.44 19.79 0.23
C ASP A 109 8.69 20.23 1.01
N ARG A 110 9.44 19.27 1.59
CA ARG A 110 10.70 19.58 2.30
C ARG A 110 11.76 20.20 1.38
N LEU A 111 11.90 19.69 0.16
CA LEU A 111 12.81 20.25 -0.82
C LEU A 111 12.42 21.68 -1.20
N LEU A 112 11.13 21.94 -1.37
CA LEU A 112 10.58 23.23 -1.76
C LEU A 112 10.76 24.29 -0.67
N VAL A 113 10.62 23.91 0.60
CA VAL A 113 10.93 24.78 1.75
C VAL A 113 12.40 25.18 1.78
N VAL A 114 13.31 24.26 1.45
CA VAL A 114 14.76 24.52 1.43
C VAL A 114 15.15 25.40 0.25
N TYR A 115 14.61 25.15 -0.94
CA TYR A 115 14.97 25.90 -2.15
C TYR A 115 14.34 27.29 -2.23
N LEU A 116 13.11 27.47 -1.73
CA LEU A 116 12.35 28.70 -1.93
C LEU A 116 11.63 29.20 -0.66
N PRO A 117 12.35 29.50 0.44
CA PRO A 117 11.76 29.77 1.73
C PRO A 117 10.81 30.99 1.73
N LEU A 118 11.23 32.10 1.13
CA LEU A 118 10.44 33.36 1.10
C LEU A 118 9.13 33.21 0.31
N GLY A 119 9.18 32.49 -0.82
CA GLY A 119 8.00 32.23 -1.64
C GLY A 119 7.02 31.29 -0.96
N TYR A 120 7.54 30.28 -0.27
CA TYR A 120 6.74 29.31 0.49
C TYR A 120 5.97 29.98 1.62
N PHE A 121 6.63 30.76 2.49
CA PHE A 121 5.95 31.42 3.63
C PHE A 121 4.85 32.39 3.19
N LYS A 122 5.05 33.11 2.08
CA LYS A 122 4.04 34.06 1.57
C LYS A 122 2.78 33.36 1.04
N ARG A 123 2.88 32.11 0.57
CA ARG A 123 1.79 31.37 -0.09
C ARG A 123 1.53 29.97 0.46
N ALA A 124 1.97 29.68 1.69
CA ALA A 124 1.97 28.33 2.28
C ALA A 124 0.64 27.60 2.17
N LYS A 125 -0.48 28.28 2.49
CA LYS A 125 -1.84 27.71 2.37
C LYS A 125 -2.14 27.18 0.96
N ARG A 126 -1.76 27.95 -0.06
CA ARG A 126 -2.05 27.62 -1.46
C ARG A 126 -1.12 26.52 -1.96
N THR A 127 0.16 26.56 -1.56
CA THR A 127 1.14 25.52 -1.94
C THR A 127 0.73 24.16 -1.38
N VAL A 128 0.46 24.08 -0.08
CA VAL A 128 0.07 22.82 0.57
C VAL A 128 -1.26 22.29 0.02
N ALA A 129 -2.25 23.17 -0.22
CA ALA A 129 -3.50 22.75 -0.84
C ALA A 129 -3.30 22.20 -2.27
N LEU A 130 -2.38 22.78 -3.04
CA LEU A 130 -2.04 22.33 -4.38
C LEU A 130 -1.27 21.01 -4.38
N GLU A 131 -0.37 20.81 -3.43
CA GLU A 131 0.36 19.55 -3.27
C GLU A 131 -0.57 18.40 -2.89
N VAL A 132 -1.46 18.63 -1.92
CA VAL A 132 -2.45 17.61 -1.50
C VAL A 132 -3.42 17.32 -2.65
N SER A 133 -3.89 18.34 -3.38
CA SER A 133 -4.79 18.11 -4.51
C SER A 133 -4.10 17.35 -5.66
N LEU A 134 -2.85 17.70 -5.98
CA LEU A 134 -2.05 16.99 -6.97
C LEU A 134 -1.79 15.53 -6.56
N ALA A 135 -1.51 15.28 -5.27
CA ALA A 135 -1.34 13.93 -4.73
C ALA A 135 -2.60 13.09 -4.90
N VAL A 136 -3.77 13.66 -4.60
CA VAL A 136 -5.07 12.99 -4.76
C VAL A 136 -5.35 12.69 -6.24
N VAL A 137 -5.14 13.66 -7.13
CA VAL A 137 -5.32 13.44 -8.58
C VAL A 137 -4.36 12.36 -9.09
N ALA A 138 -3.09 12.38 -8.69
CA ALA A 138 -2.10 11.36 -9.05
C ALA A 138 -2.54 9.97 -8.54
N LEU A 139 -3.06 9.89 -7.32
CA LEU A 139 -3.60 8.63 -6.77
C LEU A 139 -4.73 8.08 -7.61
N PHE A 140 -5.70 8.91 -7.99
CA PHE A 140 -6.80 8.49 -8.87
C PHE A 140 -6.29 8.03 -10.24
N LEU A 141 -5.33 8.74 -10.83
CA LEU A 141 -4.76 8.37 -12.13
C LEU A 141 -4.03 7.02 -12.08
N VAL A 142 -3.19 6.81 -11.05
CA VAL A 142 -2.48 5.54 -10.86
C VAL A 142 -3.47 4.41 -10.61
N GLN A 143 -4.50 4.63 -9.78
CA GLN A 143 -5.53 3.62 -9.53
C GLN A 143 -6.27 3.25 -10.82
N MET A 144 -6.70 4.24 -11.61
CA MET A 144 -7.37 4.00 -12.90
C MET A 144 -6.45 3.25 -13.88
N PHE A 145 -5.18 3.62 -13.96
CA PHE A 145 -4.20 2.92 -14.78
C PHE A 145 -4.06 1.46 -14.37
N THR A 146 -3.96 1.17 -13.07
CA THR A 146 -3.86 -0.23 -12.60
C THR A 146 -5.12 -1.05 -12.91
N ILE A 147 -6.31 -0.45 -12.81
CA ILE A 147 -7.56 -1.14 -13.16
C ILE A 147 -7.60 -1.43 -14.67
N ILE A 148 -7.22 -0.47 -15.51
CA ILE A 148 -7.17 -0.65 -16.97
C ILE A 148 -6.16 -1.73 -17.34
N ASP A 149 -4.97 -1.73 -16.73
CA ASP A 149 -3.94 -2.74 -17.00
C ASP A 149 -4.41 -4.15 -16.65
N VAL A 150 -5.10 -4.30 -15.50
CA VAL A 150 -5.72 -5.58 -15.10
C VAL A 150 -6.79 -6.03 -16.11
N ILE A 151 -7.62 -5.13 -16.61
CA ILE A 151 -8.64 -5.43 -17.63
C ILE A 151 -7.99 -5.90 -18.95
N ILE A 152 -6.90 -5.25 -19.36
CA ILE A 152 -6.19 -5.60 -20.61
C ILE A 152 -5.52 -6.97 -20.47
N GLU A 153 -4.90 -7.25 -19.33
CA GLU A 153 -4.17 -8.49 -19.09
C GLU A 153 -5.11 -9.70 -18.97
N GLU A 154 -6.31 -9.52 -18.41
CA GLU A 154 -7.32 -10.58 -18.37
C GLU A 154 -7.72 -11.07 -19.78
N ARG A 155 -7.66 -10.21 -20.81
CA ARG A 155 -7.89 -10.66 -22.20
C ARG A 155 -6.80 -11.58 -22.73
N LYS A 156 -5.63 -11.63 -22.08
CA LYS A 156 -4.45 -12.39 -22.55
C LYS A 156 -4.17 -13.66 -21.75
N VAL A 157 -4.66 -13.78 -20.51
CA VAL A 157 -4.33 -14.90 -19.60
C VAL A 157 -5.61 -15.49 -18.99
N THR A 158 -5.87 -16.79 -19.25
CA THR A 158 -7.14 -17.46 -18.94
C THR A 158 -7.29 -17.99 -17.52
N THR A 159 -6.27 -17.94 -16.66
CA THR A 159 -6.41 -18.35 -15.25
C THR A 159 -5.50 -17.55 -14.32
N VAL A 160 -6.08 -16.90 -13.29
CA VAL A 160 -5.32 -16.25 -12.21
C VAL A 160 -5.86 -16.76 -10.88
N THR A 161 -5.00 -17.37 -10.07
CA THR A 161 -5.32 -17.70 -8.69
C THR A 161 -5.36 -16.44 -7.85
N CYS A 162 -6.47 -16.21 -7.16
CA CYS A 162 -6.70 -15.01 -6.38
C CYS A 162 -5.99 -15.09 -5.03
N ARG A 163 -4.66 -15.16 -5.07
CA ARG A 163 -3.82 -15.10 -3.88
C ARG A 163 -3.32 -13.66 -3.72
N PRO A 164 -3.61 -12.98 -2.60
CA PRO A 164 -3.24 -11.58 -2.41
C PRO A 164 -1.72 -11.33 -2.49
N THR A 165 -0.90 -12.34 -2.21
CA THR A 165 0.56 -12.28 -2.35
C THR A 165 1.01 -12.20 -3.81
N GLU A 166 0.29 -12.85 -4.73
CA GLU A 166 0.67 -12.98 -6.14
C GLU A 166 0.41 -11.68 -6.92
N ILE A 167 -0.66 -10.95 -6.56
CA ILE A 167 -0.99 -9.64 -7.15
C ILE A 167 0.02 -8.58 -6.71
N ARG A 168 0.43 -8.60 -5.43
CA ARG A 168 1.44 -7.67 -4.90
C ARG A 168 2.80 -7.86 -5.55
N GLU A 169 3.22 -9.10 -5.76
CA GLU A 169 4.49 -9.40 -6.44
C GLU A 169 4.46 -8.95 -7.90
N ARG A 170 3.37 -9.21 -8.63
CA ARG A 170 3.24 -8.70 -10.01
C ARG A 170 3.28 -7.18 -10.07
N LEU A 171 2.58 -6.47 -9.18
CA LEU A 171 2.61 -5.00 -9.14
C LEU A 171 4.02 -4.46 -8.86
N LEU A 172 4.75 -5.09 -7.93
CA LEU A 172 6.13 -4.74 -7.64
C LEU A 172 7.04 -5.00 -8.85
N ASP A 173 6.82 -6.09 -9.60
CA ASP A 173 7.56 -6.35 -10.84
C ASP A 173 7.21 -5.35 -11.94
N TYR A 174 5.94 -4.95 -12.07
CA TYR A 174 5.55 -3.86 -12.99
C TYR A 174 6.21 -2.54 -12.59
N LEU A 175 6.09 -2.14 -11.32
CA LEU A 175 6.72 -0.92 -10.81
C LEU A 175 8.24 -0.94 -10.98
N ARG A 176 8.90 -2.10 -10.76
CA ARG A 176 10.33 -2.28 -10.99
C ARG A 176 10.68 -2.14 -12.47
N LYS A 177 9.87 -2.70 -13.37
CA LYS A 177 10.05 -2.62 -14.83
C LYS A 177 9.84 -1.21 -15.37
N TRP A 178 8.99 -0.41 -14.73
CA TRP A 178 8.73 0.99 -15.08
C TRP A 178 9.74 1.97 -14.45
N MET A 179 10.18 1.73 -13.21
CA MET A 179 11.13 2.62 -12.51
C MET A 179 12.60 2.41 -12.92
N LEU A 180 12.95 1.24 -13.46
CA LEU A 180 14.31 0.98 -13.96
C LEU A 180 14.32 1.00 -15.49
N PRO A 181 14.81 2.07 -16.13
CA PRO A 181 15.04 2.05 -17.57
C PRO A 181 16.16 1.04 -17.85
N ARG A 182 15.80 -0.12 -18.38
CA ARG A 182 16.68 -1.04 -19.12
C ARG A 182 18.07 -1.28 -18.48
N GLN A 183 18.12 -1.89 -17.30
CA GLN A 183 19.19 -2.87 -17.06
C GLN A 183 18.64 -4.25 -17.40
N ARG A 184 19.24 -4.89 -18.41
CA ARG A 184 19.02 -6.32 -18.72
C ARG A 184 19.46 -7.14 -17.51
N VAL A 185 18.56 -7.33 -16.56
CA VAL A 185 18.68 -8.43 -15.60
C VAL A 185 18.03 -9.63 -16.27
N VAL A 186 18.88 -10.55 -16.73
CA VAL A 186 18.47 -11.88 -17.14
C VAL A 186 17.78 -12.52 -15.92
N VAL A 187 16.46 -12.62 -15.97
CA VAL A 187 15.69 -13.36 -14.97
C VAL A 187 15.94 -14.83 -15.25
N VAL A 188 16.99 -15.37 -14.64
CA VAL A 188 17.17 -16.81 -14.48
C VAL A 188 15.99 -17.28 -13.62
N HIS A 189 15.24 -18.26 -14.12
CA HIS A 189 14.15 -18.92 -13.41
C HIS A 189 14.60 -19.37 -12.01
N ALA A 190 14.30 -18.58 -10.98
CA ALA A 190 14.58 -18.93 -9.60
C ALA A 190 13.50 -19.86 -9.04
N ARG A 191 13.31 -21.03 -9.67
CA ARG A 191 12.54 -22.16 -9.09
C ARG A 191 13.33 -22.89 -8.00
N ARG A 192 14.39 -22.27 -7.46
CA ARG A 192 15.34 -22.86 -6.50
C ARG A 192 15.89 -21.90 -5.45
N VAL A 193 15.22 -20.79 -5.13
CA VAL A 193 15.59 -19.90 -4.00
C VAL A 193 14.47 -19.78 -2.96
N ALA A 194 13.65 -20.82 -2.81
CA ALA A 194 12.71 -20.99 -1.70
C ALA A 194 13.24 -21.95 -0.61
N LEU A 195 14.56 -22.20 -0.59
CA LEU A 195 15.22 -23.08 0.39
C LEU A 195 16.41 -22.43 1.11
N SER A 196 16.62 -21.11 0.95
CA SER A 196 17.75 -20.41 1.58
C SER A 196 17.37 -19.01 2.11
N THR A 197 16.25 -18.90 2.80
CA THR A 197 15.98 -17.76 3.73
C THR A 197 15.39 -18.24 5.06
N ARG A 198 15.50 -19.53 5.38
CA ARG A 198 15.19 -20.06 6.73
C ARG A 198 16.32 -19.92 7.75
N ASN A 199 17.50 -19.42 7.39
CA ASN A 199 18.67 -19.40 8.27
C ASN A 199 19.37 -18.02 8.36
N PHE A 200 18.63 -16.93 8.60
CA PHE A 200 19.26 -15.66 9.01
C PHE A 200 18.38 -14.90 10.02
N ALA A 201 18.08 -15.59 11.13
CA ALA A 201 17.74 -14.97 12.41
C ALA A 201 17.89 -16.01 13.53
N THR A 202 19.13 -16.46 13.76
CA THR A 202 19.60 -17.02 15.03
C THR A 202 21.12 -17.12 14.95
N VAL A 203 21.79 -16.88 16.08
CA VAL A 203 23.25 -16.90 16.30
C VAL A 203 23.97 -15.54 16.18
N ILE A 204 23.77 -14.68 17.18
CA ILE A 204 24.87 -14.15 18.02
C ILE A 204 24.37 -14.11 19.47
N CYS A 205 24.99 -14.94 20.32
CA CYS A 205 25.10 -15.00 21.79
C CYS A 205 25.44 -16.48 22.10
N THR A 206 26.53 -16.92 22.71
CA THR A 206 27.66 -16.37 23.47
C THR A 206 28.60 -17.57 23.69
N SER A 207 29.92 -17.33 23.67
CA SER A 207 31.03 -18.22 24.11
C SER A 207 31.11 -19.63 23.53
#